data_AF-A0A6V7HNV3-F1
#
_entry.id   AF-A0A6V7HNV3-F1
#
_cell.length_a   1.000
_cell.length_b   1.000
_cell.length_c   1.000
_cell.angle_alpha   90.00
_cell.angle_beta   90.00
_cell.angle_gamma   90.00
#
_symmetry.space_group_name_H-M   'P 1'
#
loop_
_entity.id
_entity.type
_entity.pdbx_description
1 polymer ?
#
loop_
_entity_poly.entity_id
_entity_poly.type
_entity_poly.pdbx_seq_one_letter_code
_entity_poly.pdbx_strand_id
1 'polypeptide(L)' 'LKNAYRGWYVDIGPCVGTSDKIWTISLNEEAAKTPIVLLHGLGAGVALWCLNLDSLSAERPVYAVDLL' A
#
# COMPACT_ATOMS: atom_id res chain seq x y z
N LEU A 1 0.79 -14.54 0.86
CA LEU A 1 1.38 -13.55 1.79
C LEU A 1 1.64 -14.26 3.10
N LYS A 2 2.91 -14.38 3.46
CA LYS A 2 3.38 -14.94 4.72
C LYS A 2 3.36 -13.89 5.82
N ASN A 3 3.61 -12.63 5.48
CA ASN A 3 3.50 -11.51 6.41
C ASN A 3 2.05 -11.00 6.46
N ALA A 4 1.58 -10.70 7.66
CA ALA A 4 0.30 -10.03 7.83
C ALA A 4 0.34 -8.63 7.21
N TYR A 5 -0.76 -8.23 6.58
CA TYR A 5 -0.95 -6.90 6.06
C TYR A 5 -2.19 -6.27 6.68
N ARG A 6 -2.20 -4.94 6.76
CA ARG A 6 -3.38 -4.14 7.10
C ARG A 6 -3.86 -3.45 5.84
N GLY A 7 -5.15 -3.50 5.56
CA GLY A 7 -5.77 -2.76 4.45
C GLY A 7 -6.80 -1.75 4.98
N TRP A 8 -6.79 -0.54 4.44
CA TRP A 8 -7.78 0.49 4.77
C TRP A 8 -7.90 1.53 3.67
N TYR A 9 -9.02 2.26 3.70
CA TYR A 9 -9.18 3.48 2.91
C TYR A 9 -8.61 4.67 3.66
N VAL A 10 -7.69 5.40 3.00
CA VAL A 10 -7.24 6.71 3.44
C VAL A 10 -8.20 7.74 2.87
N ASP A 11 -8.83 8.52 3.75
CA ASP A 11 -9.61 9.69 3.34
C ASP A 11 -8.65 10.80 2.89
N ILE A 12 -8.80 11.25 1.65
CA ILE A 12 -7.99 12.33 1.06
C ILE A 12 -8.77 13.63 0.90
N GLY A 13 -10.00 13.68 1.41
CA GLY A 13 -10.90 14.82 1.26
C GLY A 13 -11.45 14.98 -0.16
N PRO A 14 -12.01 16.16 -0.48
CA PRO A 14 -12.59 16.43 -1.79
C PRO A 14 -11.52 16.91 -2.79
N CYS A 15 -10.82 15.98 -3.45
CA CYS A 15 -9.81 16.29 -4.47
C CYS A 15 -10.41 16.33 -5.88
N VAL A 16 -11.31 15.40 -6.18
CA VAL A 16 -12.02 15.23 -7.45
C VAL A 16 -13.53 15.20 -7.18
N GLY A 17 -13.95 14.41 -6.20
CA GLY A 17 -15.33 14.30 -5.73
C GLY A 17 -15.54 15.00 -4.38
N THR A 18 -16.60 14.60 -3.68
CA THR A 18 -17.00 15.18 -2.38
C THR A 18 -16.46 14.39 -1.18
N SER A 19 -15.99 13.16 -1.38
CA SER A 19 -15.35 12.32 -0.36
C SER A 19 -14.48 11.28 -1.06
N ASP A 20 -13.29 11.69 -1.47
CA ASP A 20 -12.38 10.81 -2.18
C ASP A 20 -11.55 10.00 -1.19
N LYS A 21 -11.32 8.73 -1.54
CA LYS A 21 -10.63 7.78 -0.71
C LYS A 21 -9.70 6.93 -1.56
N ILE A 22 -8.55 6.60 -1.00
CA ILE A 22 -7.54 5.77 -1.66
C ILE A 22 -7.34 4.49 -0.87
N TRP A 23 -7.46 3.35 -1.55
CA TRP A 23 -7.18 2.05 -0.96
C TRP A 23 -5.68 1.90 -0.71
N THR A 24 -5.30 1.57 0.53
CA THR A 24 -3.91 1.43 0.96
C THR A 24 -3.72 0.15 1.75
N ILE A 25 -2.60 -0.53 1.53
CA ILE A 25 -2.13 -1.62 2.40
C ILE A 25 -0.78 -1.27 3.03
N SER A 26 -0.55 -1.76 4.24
CA SER A 26 0.74 -1.71 4.93
C SER A 26 1.19 -3.09 5.41
N LEU A 27 2.50 -3.26 5.48
CA LEU A 27 3.18 -4.41 6.08
C LEU A 27 4.37 -3.93 6.89
N ASN A 28 4.62 -4.58 8.03
CA ASN A 28 5.79 -4.34 8.90
C ASN A 28 6.00 -2.86 9.29
N GLU A 29 4.92 -2.19 9.71
CA GLU A 29 4.92 -0.75 10.03
C GLU A 29 5.89 -0.38 11.17
N GLU A 30 6.15 -1.32 12.08
CA GLU A 30 7.00 -1.11 13.26
C GLU A 30 8.51 -1.16 12.95
N ALA A 31 8.90 -1.53 11.72
CA ALA A 31 10.31 -1.59 11.35
C ALA A 31 10.93 -0.19 11.22
N ALA A 32 12.14 -0.02 11.78
CA ALA A 32 12.81 1.29 11.83
C ALA A 32 13.50 1.72 10.53
N LYS A 33 13.59 0.85 9.51
CA LYS A 33 14.24 1.16 8.23
C LYS A 33 13.34 2.06 7.37
N THR A 34 13.94 2.80 6.43
CA THR A 34 13.21 3.67 5.50
C THR A 34 12.09 2.89 4.79
N PRO A 35 10.83 3.37 4.86
CA PRO A 35 9.70 2.73 4.20
C PRO A 35 9.85 2.65 2.68
N ILE A 36 9.25 1.63 2.08
CA ILE A 36 9.02 1.54 0.64
C ILE A 36 7.57 1.90 0.34
N VAL A 37 7.36 2.72 -0.68
CA VAL A 37 6.04 3.02 -1.24
C VAL A 37 5.94 2.41 -2.63
N LEU A 38 4.92 1.60 -2.87
CA LEU A 38 4.65 0.92 -4.13
C LEU A 38 3.43 1.56 -4.81
N LEU A 39 3.66 2.07 -6.02
CA LEU A 39 2.64 2.59 -6.92
C LEU A 39 2.61 1.70 -8.16
N HIS A 40 1.44 1.20 -8.55
CA HIS A 40 1.28 0.45 -9.79
C HIS A 40 1.01 1.38 -10.98
N GLY A 41 1.10 0.84 -12.19
CA GLY A 41 0.74 1.53 -13.43
C GLY A 41 -0.72 1.32 -13.84
N LEU A 42 -1.06 1.80 -15.05
CA LEU A 42 -2.40 1.70 -15.65
C LEU A 42 -2.93 0.25 -15.68
N GLY A 43 -4.20 0.06 -15.31
CA GLY A 43 -4.90 -1.23 -15.42
C GLY A 43 -4.47 -2.29 -14.39
N ALA A 44 -3.78 -1.87 -13.33
CA ALA A 44 -3.35 -2.72 -12.22
C ALA A 44 -3.93 -2.21 -10.90
N GLY A 45 -3.64 -2.93 -9.81
CA GLY A 45 -3.96 -2.52 -8.44
C GLY A 45 -2.87 -3.00 -7.48
N VAL A 46 -3.05 -2.82 -6.17
CA VAL A 46 -2.03 -3.22 -5.18
C VAL A 46 -1.70 -4.72 -5.20
N ALA A 47 -2.62 -5.54 -5.69
CA ALA A 47 -2.43 -6.99 -5.83
C ALA A 47 -1.32 -7.38 -6.83
N LEU A 48 -0.92 -6.47 -7.73
CA LEU A 48 0.21 -6.67 -8.65
C LEU A 48 1.48 -7.11 -7.91
N TRP A 49 1.66 -6.63 -6.68
CA TRP A 49 2.86 -6.84 -5.89
C TRP A 49 2.81 -8.09 -5.00
N CYS A 50 1.78 -8.94 -5.11
CA CYS A 50 1.54 -10.04 -4.15
C CYS A 50 2.74 -10.98 -3.94
N LEU A 51 3.59 -11.16 -4.96
CA LEU A 51 4.81 -11.97 -4.90
C LEU A 51 6.03 -11.21 -4.34
N ASN A 52 5.99 -9.88 -4.31
CA ASN A 52 7.07 -9.01 -3.83
C ASN A 52 6.89 -8.60 -2.36
N LEU A 53 5.65 -8.45 -1.91
CA LEU A 53 5.32 -7.87 -0.59
C LEU A 53 6.03 -8.56 0.57
N ASP A 54 6.06 -9.90 0.60
CA ASP A 54 6.73 -10.65 1.69
C ASP A 54 8.24 -10.35 1.72
N SER A 55 8.90 -10.27 0.57
CA SER A 55 10.34 -10.00 0.50
C SER A 55 10.67 -8.54 0.80
N LEU A 56 9.86 -7.60 0.32
CA LEU A 56 10.07 -6.17 0.56
C LEU A 56 9.82 -5.77 2.01
N SER A 57 8.84 -6.42 2.66
CA SER A 57 8.47 -6.15 4.06
C SER A 57 9.30 -6.92 5.08
N ALA A 58 10.31 -7.68 4.66
CA ALA A 58 11.12 -8.49 5.58
C ALA A 58 11.86 -7.66 6.65
N GLU A 59 12.29 -6.44 6.32
CA GLU A 59 13.11 -5.61 7.22
C GLU A 59 12.69 -4.15 7.31
N ARG A 60 11.62 -3.75 6.62
CA ARG A 60 11.19 -2.36 6.52
C ARG A 60 9.68 -2.25 6.32
N PRO A 61 9.09 -1.10 6.66
CA PRO A 61 7.70 -0.84 6.34
C PRO A 61 7.50 -0.82 4.82
N VAL A 62 6.40 -1.40 4.37
CA VAL A 62 5.96 -1.35 2.98
C VAL A 62 4.54 -0.83 2.93
N TYR A 63 4.32 0.19 2.12
CA TYR A 63 3.00 0.72 1.80
C TYR A 63 2.75 0.51 0.31
N ALA A 64 1.58 -0.04 -0.05
CA ALA A 64 1.14 -0.10 -1.44
C ALA A 64 -0.21 0.61 -1.57
N VAL A 65 -0.33 1.43 -2.61
CA VAL A 65 -1.45 2.35 -2.81
C VAL A 65 -2.12 2.02 -4.13
N ASP A 66 -3.44 1.87 -4.10
CA ASP A 66 -4.25 1.65 -5.31
C ASP A 66 -4.62 2.99 -5.92
N LEU A 67 -4.07 3.27 -7.09
CA LEU A 67 -4.30 4.50 -7.83
C LEU A 67 -5.53 4.30 -8.71
N LEU A 68 -6.52 5.19 -8.54
CA LEU A 68 -7.74 5.23 -9.34
C LEU A 68 -7.46 5.54 -10.82
#